data_AF-A0A8J8BAS5-F1
#
_entry.id   AF-A0A8J8BAS5-F1
#
_cell.length_a   1.000
_cell.length_b   1.000
_cell.length_c   1.000
_cell.angle_alpha   90.00
_cell.angle_beta   90.00
_cell.angle_gamma   90.00
#
_symmetry.space_group_name_H-M   'P 1'
#
loop_
_entity.id
_entity.type
_entity.pdbx_description
1 polymer ?
#
loop_
_entity_poly.entity_id
_entity_poly.type
_entity_poly.pdbx_seq_one_letter_code
_entity_poly.pdbx_strand_id
1 'polypeptide(L)'
;MASYLLIESRSDLESPDVAALREYAARLSRDGHRVDYFLVQNAVVGAQPGLAALGAAGVAVHVDGQALSARAVPVPAGGTRADIAELVSLLMTPGVIAVWH
;
A
#
# COMPACT_ATOMS: atom_id res chain seq x y z
N MET A 1 7.36 -19.27 -0.36
CA MET A 1 6.56 -18.14 0.17
C MET A 1 7.51 -17.03 0.57
N ALA A 2 7.28 -15.81 0.10
CA ALA A 2 8.14 -14.64 0.37
C ALA A 2 7.27 -13.51 0.93
N SER A 3 7.89 -12.53 1.58
CA SER A 3 7.21 -11.35 2.11
C SER A 3 7.56 -10.14 1.25
N TYR A 4 6.57 -9.46 0.71
CA TYR A 4 6.72 -8.25 -0.09
C TYR A 4 6.14 -7.05 0.63
N LEU A 5 6.85 -5.93 0.54
CA LEU A 5 6.36 -4.62 0.94
C LEU A 5 6.37 -3.72 -0.29
N LEU A 6 5.18 -3.35 -0.76
CA LEU A 6 5.00 -2.46 -1.89
C LEU A 6 4.63 -1.08 -1.35
N ILE A 7 5.45 -0.07 -1.61
CA ILE A 7 5.27 1.30 -1.12
C ILE A 7 4.88 2.15 -2.31
N GLU A 8 3.72 2.80 -2.22
CA GLU A 8 3.25 3.74 -3.22
C GLU A 8 3.27 5.15 -2.63
N SER A 9 3.90 6.07 -3.35
CA SER A 9 4.03 7.48 -2.95
C SER A 9 3.21 8.44 -3.83
N ARG A 10 2.77 7.97 -5.00
CA ARG A 10 2.01 8.74 -6.00
C ARG A 10 0.53 8.36 -5.99
N SER A 11 -0.31 9.32 -6.34
CA SER A 11 -1.74 9.11 -6.58
C SER A 11 -1.99 8.59 -8.00
N ASP A 12 -3.15 7.96 -8.21
CA ASP A 12 -3.64 7.54 -9.54
C ASP A 12 -3.73 8.71 -10.55
N LEU A 13 -3.71 9.97 -10.08
CA LEU A 13 -3.68 11.18 -10.93
C LEU A 13 -2.27 11.57 -11.39
N GLU A 14 -1.25 11.15 -10.65
CA GLU A 14 0.15 11.52 -10.91
C GLU A 14 0.84 10.52 -11.84
N SER A 15 0.43 9.25 -11.81
CA SER A 15 1.04 8.21 -12.64
C SER A 15 0.10 7.05 -12.94
N PRO A 16 0.02 6.59 -14.20
CA PRO A 16 -0.75 5.40 -14.56
C PRO A 16 -0.13 4.11 -13.98
N ASP A 17 1.14 4.13 -13.60
CA ASP A 17 1.86 2.97 -13.08
C ASP A 17 1.39 2.56 -11.67
N VAL A 18 0.69 3.45 -10.95
CA VAL A 18 0.06 3.15 -9.65
C VAL A 18 -0.92 1.97 -9.79
N ALA A 19 -1.68 1.93 -10.89
CA ALA A 19 -2.59 0.83 -11.17
C ALA A 19 -1.84 -0.49 -11.43
N ALA A 20 -0.69 -0.43 -12.11
CA ALA A 20 0.15 -1.59 -12.38
C ALA A 20 0.76 -2.17 -11.09
N LEU A 21 1.22 -1.32 -10.16
CA LEU A 21 1.74 -1.76 -8.87
C LEU A 21 0.64 -2.43 -8.02
N ARG A 22 -0.57 -1.88 -8.04
CA ARG A 22 -1.75 -2.49 -7.38
C ARG A 22 -2.10 -3.85 -7.98
N GLU A 23 -2.12 -3.97 -9.31
CA GLU A 23 -2.35 -5.27 -9.97
C GLU A 23 -1.25 -6.28 -9.60
N TYR A 24 0.00 -5.82 -9.54
CA TYR A 24 1.13 -6.65 -9.13
C TYR A 24 0.99 -7.15 -7.69
N ALA A 25 0.56 -6.29 -6.76
CA ALA A 25 0.26 -6.67 -5.38
C ALA A 25 -0.77 -7.81 -5.31
N ALA A 26 -1.87 -7.67 -6.05
CA ALA A 26 -2.92 -8.68 -6.11
C ALA A 26 -2.41 -10.00 -6.72
N ARG A 27 -1.53 -9.94 -7.72
CA ARG A 27 -0.90 -11.14 -8.32
C ARG A 27 0.00 -11.86 -7.33
N LEU A 28 0.90 -11.13 -6.65
CA LEU A 28 1.78 -11.71 -5.63
C LEU A 28 1.01 -12.41 -4.51
N SER A 29 -0.09 -11.81 -4.05
CA SER A 29 -0.95 -12.43 -3.04
C SER A 29 -1.60 -13.72 -3.56
N ARG A 30 -2.14 -13.70 -4.79
CA ARG A 30 -2.72 -14.89 -5.44
C ARG A 30 -1.70 -16.02 -5.65
N ASP A 31 -0.44 -15.67 -5.89
CA ASP A 31 0.68 -16.63 -6.01
C ASP A 31 1.14 -17.19 -4.65
N GLY A 32 0.49 -16.79 -3.55
CA GLY A 32 0.73 -17.31 -2.20
C GLY A 32 1.87 -16.59 -1.45
N HIS A 33 2.25 -15.39 -1.86
CA HIS A 33 3.18 -14.55 -1.11
C HIS A 33 2.44 -13.73 -0.04
N ARG A 34 3.15 -13.35 1.03
CA ARG A 34 2.65 -12.35 1.98
C ARG A 34 2.91 -10.97 1.37
N VAL A 35 1.87 -10.12 1.30
CA VAL A 35 1.98 -8.80 0.68
C VAL A 35 1.41 -7.73 1.59
N ASP A 36 2.26 -6.77 1.94
CA ASP A 36 1.91 -5.52 2.58
C ASP A 36 1.99 -4.40 1.51
N TYR A 37 0.93 -3.59 1.39
CA TYR A 37 0.84 -2.45 0.46
C TYR A 37 0.69 -1.16 1.27
N PHE A 38 1.68 -0.28 1.21
CA PHE A 38 1.79 0.89 2.07
C PHE A 38 1.65 2.18 1.27
N LEU A 39 0.66 3.00 1.60
CA LEU A 39 0.43 4.31 1.00
C LEU A 39 1.11 5.41 1.81
N VAL A 40 1.98 6.18 1.18
CA VAL A 40 2.61 7.38 1.75
C VAL A 40 2.37 8.60 0.86
N GLN A 41 2.65 9.80 1.38
CA GLN A 41 2.63 11.05 0.60
C GLN A 41 1.31 11.26 -0.18
N ASN A 42 1.37 11.41 -1.50
CA ASN A 42 0.19 11.68 -2.33
C ASN A 42 -0.61 10.41 -2.64
N ALA A 43 -0.07 9.22 -2.39
CA ALA A 43 -0.81 7.98 -2.56
C ALA A 43 -2.02 7.85 -1.64
N VAL A 44 -2.07 8.61 -0.53
CA VAL A 44 -3.23 8.64 0.37
C VAL A 44 -4.41 9.45 -0.20
N VAL A 45 -4.20 10.20 -1.30
CA VAL A 45 -5.25 10.99 -1.95
C VAL A 45 -5.59 10.46 -3.34
N GLY A 46 -6.81 10.76 -3.76
CA GLY A 46 -7.41 10.26 -4.99
C GLY A 46 -8.53 9.26 -4.71
N ALA A 47 -9.43 9.08 -5.67
CA ALA A 47 -10.22 7.86 -5.70
C ALA A 47 -9.19 6.74 -5.88
N GLN A 48 -8.98 5.94 -4.84
CA GLN A 48 -8.18 4.73 -4.91
C GLN A 48 -9.12 3.54 -5.13
N PRO A 49 -9.82 3.45 -6.29
CA PRO A 49 -10.67 2.31 -6.55
C PRO A 49 -9.81 1.06 -6.53
N GLY A 50 -10.27 0.07 -5.77
CA GLY A 50 -9.60 -1.22 -5.69
C GLY A 50 -8.75 -1.48 -4.46
N LEU A 51 -8.59 -0.55 -3.50
CA LEU A 51 -7.96 -0.89 -2.21
C LEU A 51 -8.79 -1.91 -1.42
N ALA A 52 -10.12 -1.75 -1.41
CA ALA A 52 -11.02 -2.76 -0.87
C ALA A 52 -10.89 -4.12 -1.60
N ALA A 53 -10.67 -4.10 -2.92
CA ALA A 53 -10.43 -5.30 -3.70
C ALA A 53 -9.06 -5.94 -3.40
N LEU A 54 -8.03 -5.13 -3.12
CA LEU A 54 -6.73 -5.62 -2.63
C LEU A 54 -6.88 -6.33 -1.28
N GLY A 55 -7.60 -5.71 -0.34
CA GLY A 55 -7.90 -6.34 0.96
C GLY A 55 -8.63 -7.67 0.78
N ALA A 56 -9.63 -7.73 -0.11
CA ALA A 56 -10.32 -8.97 -0.45
C ALA A 56 -9.43 -10.02 -1.13
N ALA A 57 -8.36 -9.60 -1.81
CA ALA A 57 -7.35 -10.47 -2.41
C ALA A 57 -6.26 -10.91 -1.42
N GLY A 58 -6.38 -10.59 -0.12
CA GLY A 58 -5.43 -11.00 0.92
C GLY A 58 -4.23 -10.07 1.10
N VAL A 59 -4.24 -8.88 0.50
CA VAL A 59 -3.19 -7.87 0.67
C VAL A 59 -3.49 -7.01 1.90
N ALA A 60 -2.51 -6.84 2.79
CA ALA A 60 -2.62 -5.93 3.92
C ALA A 60 -2.35 -4.49 3.45
N VAL A 61 -3.36 -3.61 3.50
CA VAL A 61 -3.23 -2.22 3.05
C VAL A 61 -3.05 -1.29 4.24
N HIS A 62 -1.91 -0.61 4.27
CA HIS A 62 -1.50 0.35 5.30
C HIS A 62 -1.51 1.77 4.71
N VAL A 63 -1.98 2.75 5.48
CA VAL A 63 -2.14 4.12 4.99
C VAL A 63 -1.54 5.10 6.00
N ASP A 64 -0.54 5.87 5.57
CA ASP A 64 0.16 6.83 6.42
C ASP A 64 -0.80 7.86 7.04
N GLY A 65 -0.93 7.76 8.37
CA GLY A 65 -1.77 8.62 9.17
C GLY A 65 -1.35 10.08 9.13
N GLN A 66 -0.06 10.39 9.02
CA GLN A 66 0.40 11.78 8.92
C GLN A 66 0.04 12.37 7.56
N ALA A 67 0.24 11.64 6.46
CA ALA A 67 -0.17 12.09 5.14
C ALA A 67 -1.70 12.28 5.04
N LEU A 68 -2.49 11.37 5.63
CA LEU A 68 -3.95 11.50 5.73
C LEU A 68 -4.34 12.79 6.48
N SER A 69 -3.75 13.02 7.65
CA SER A 69 -4.01 14.19 8.49
C SER A 69 -3.61 15.50 7.81
N ALA A 70 -2.44 15.54 7.15
CA ALA A 70 -1.94 16.72 6.45
C ALA A 70 -2.83 17.13 5.26
N ARG A 71 -3.55 16.18 4.65
CA ARG A 71 -4.44 16.41 3.51
C ARG A 71 -5.93 16.43 3.90
N ALA A 72 -6.24 16.30 5.18
CA ALA A 72 -7.60 16.23 5.72
C ALA A 72 -8.50 15.19 5.02
N VAL A 73 -7.95 14.02 4.71
CA VAL A 73 -8.68 12.91 4.09
C VAL A 73 -8.89 11.74 5.07
N PRO A 74 -10.04 11.04 4.99
CA PRO A 74 -10.28 9.86 5.83
C PRO A 74 -9.46 8.66 5.34
N VAL A 75 -9.35 7.64 6.20
CA VAL A 75 -8.78 6.34 5.78
C VAL A 75 -9.67 5.75 4.68
N PRO A 76 -9.11 5.36 3.51
CA PRO A 76 -9.90 4.77 2.44
C PRO A 76 -10.41 3.37 2.82
N ALA A 77 -11.55 2.98 2.25
CA ALA A 77 -12.12 1.65 2.46
C ALA A 77 -11.13 0.54 2.05
N GLY A 78 -10.94 -0.44 2.93
CA GLY A 78 -9.96 -1.53 2.75
C GLY A 78 -8.55 -1.21 3.24
N GLY A 79 -8.27 0.05 3.63
CA GLY A 79 -7.03 0.45 4.27
C GLY A 79 -7.14 0.50 5.79
N THR A 80 -6.01 0.30 6.47
CA THR A 80 -5.84 0.56 7.90
C THR A 80 -4.88 1.73 8.07
N ARG A 81 -5.20 2.64 8.99
CA ARG A 81 -4.28 3.73 9.35
C ARG A 81 -3.02 3.14 9.98
N ALA A 82 -1.86 3.54 9.49
CA ALA A 82 -0.56 3.16 10.01
C ALA A 82 0.34 4.40 10.15
N ASP A 83 1.41 4.30 10.94
CA ASP A 83 2.44 5.33 11.04
C ASP A 83 3.74 4.96 10.29
N ILE A 84 4.66 5.92 10.21
CA ILE A 84 5.96 5.70 9.56
C ILE A 84 6.84 4.71 10.35
N ALA A 85 6.64 4.57 11.66
CA ALA A 85 7.36 3.58 12.45
C ALA A 85 6.94 2.14 12.09
N GLU A 86 5.66 1.93 11.75
CA GLU A 86 5.15 0.68 11.20
C GLU A 86 5.75 0.40 9.81
N LEU A 87 5.85 1.39 8.93
CA LEU A 87 6.56 1.24 7.64
C LEU A 87 8.01 0.82 7.83
N VAL A 88 8.73 1.48 8.75
CA VAL A 88 10.12 1.13 9.08
C VAL A 88 10.21 -0.28 9.64
N SER A 89 9.26 -0.69 10.50
CA SER A 89 9.21 -2.04 11.05
C SER A 89 9.00 -3.10 9.95
N LEU A 90 8.14 -2.82 8.97
CA LEU A 90 7.94 -3.68 7.81
C LEU A 90 9.23 -3.78 6.96
N LEU A 91 9.90 -2.65 6.69
CA LEU A 91 11.18 -2.62 5.96
C LEU A 91 12.29 -3.42 6.67
N MET A 92 12.29 -3.43 8.01
CA MET A 92 13.27 -4.14 8.82
C MET A 92 12.92 -5.61 9.05
N THR A 93 11.79 -6.09 8.53
CA THR A 93 11.41 -7.50 8.63
C THR A 93 12.42 -8.37 7.86
N PRO A 94 13.07 -9.36 8.50
CA PRO A 94 14.07 -10.19 7.83
C PRO A 94 13.51 -10.85 6.56
N GLY A 95 14.21 -10.67 5.44
CA GLY A 95 13.83 -11.26 4.16
C GLY A 95 12.65 -10.60 3.44
N VAL A 96 12.20 -9.41 3.89
CA VAL A 96 11.23 -8.62 3.14
C VAL A 96 11.84 -8.11 1.83
N ILE A 97 11.07 -8.22 0.75
CA ILE A 97 11.42 -7.64 -0.55
C ILE A 97 10.62 -6.35 -0.70
N ALA A 98 11.30 -5.21 -0.53
CA ALA A 98 10.69 -3.90 -0.64
C ALA A 98 10.75 -3.38 -2.09
N VAL A 99 9.62 -2.87 -2.58
CA VAL A 99 9.53 -2.14 -3.86
C VAL A 99 8.91 -0.78 -3.57
N TRP A 100 9.63 0.28 -3.91
CA TRP A 100 9.12 1.65 -3.79
C TRP A 100 8.82 2.21 -5.17
N HIS A 101 7.59 2.71 -5.32
CA HIS A 101 7.10 3.37 -6.51
C HIS A 101 6.65 4.82 -6.19
#